data_AF-A0A5D0QJF5-F1
#
_entry.id   AF-A0A5D0QJF5-F1
#
_cell.length_a   1.000
_cell.length_b   1.000
_cell.length_c   1.000
_cell.angle_alpha   90.00
_cell.angle_beta   90.00
_cell.angle_gamma   90.00
#
_symmetry.space_group_name_H-M   'P 1'
#
loop_
_entity.id
_entity.type
_entity.pdbx_description
1 polymer ?
#
loop_
_entity_poly.entity_id
_entity_poly.type
_entity_poly.pdbx_seq_one_letter_code
_entity_poly.pdbx_strand_id
1 'polypeptide(L)'
;MASRYDAFMRACTDRAQPGNTSPPPRHTLPGDLLDAKTAAIHFDPETGISFYLEFGLLQELFANPTLINRRRYRETLTSYLRGDDISPAAIKLLTEPAPDNAGVVFGKLLKKKNFSWPKHGESLLRRYKARYFDEPQLPTTVPVSGMMAEPLRNALREELPEP
;
A
#
# COMPACT_ATOMS: atom_id res chain seq x y z
N MET A 1 0.86 -5.80 29.02
CA MET A 1 0.04 -5.02 28.07
C MET A 1 0.34 -5.54 26.68
N ALA A 2 -0.67 -5.92 25.90
CA ALA A 2 -0.47 -6.20 24.47
C ALA A 2 0.04 -4.90 23.83
N SER A 3 1.09 -4.99 23.01
CA SER A 3 1.59 -3.81 22.30
C SER A 3 0.48 -3.27 21.39
N ARG A 4 0.50 -1.97 21.04
CA ARG A 4 -0.43 -1.42 20.03
C ARG A 4 -0.37 -2.23 18.73
N TYR A 5 0.79 -2.81 18.44
CA TYR A 5 1.02 -3.74 17.34
C TYR A 5 0.22 -5.05 17.47
N ASP A 6 0.26 -5.74 18.61
CA ASP A 6 -0.50 -6.98 18.80
C ASP A 6 -2.01 -6.76 18.69
N ALA A 7 -2.49 -5.64 19.25
CA ALA A 7 -3.90 -5.25 19.18
C ALA A 7 -4.31 -4.97 17.72
N PHE A 8 -3.44 -4.30 16.96
CA PHE A 8 -3.65 -4.00 15.56
C PHE A 8 -3.67 -5.26 14.68
N MET A 9 -2.67 -6.15 14.81
CA MET A 9 -2.62 -7.41 14.06
C MET A 9 -3.83 -8.29 14.35
N ARG A 10 -4.26 -8.37 15.61
CA ARG A 10 -5.47 -9.10 15.98
C ARG A 10 -6.73 -8.51 15.34
N ALA A 11 -6.89 -7.19 15.33
CA ALA A 11 -8.01 -6.55 14.64
C ALA A 11 -8.01 -6.83 13.12
N CYS A 12 -6.83 -6.88 12.49
CA CYS A 12 -6.70 -7.26 11.08
C CYS A 12 -7.09 -8.73 10.84
N THR A 13 -6.59 -9.66 11.67
CA THR A 13 -6.93 -11.10 11.56
C THR A 13 -8.43 -11.34 11.77
N ASP A 14 -9.05 -10.70 12.77
CA ASP A 14 -10.49 -10.84 13.05
C ASP A 14 -11.33 -10.34 11.88
N ARG A 15 -10.91 -9.25 11.21
CA ARG A 15 -11.64 -8.70 10.06
C ARG A 15 -11.48 -9.56 8.82
N ALA A 16 -10.30 -10.13 8.60
CA ALA A 16 -10.01 -10.96 7.43
C ALA A 16 -10.55 -12.40 7.56
N GLN A 17 -10.50 -12.96 8.77
CA GLN A 17 -10.93 -14.31 9.10
C GLN A 17 -11.69 -14.32 10.44
N PRO A 18 -12.97 -13.94 10.45
CA PRO A 18 -13.78 -13.91 11.66
C PRO A 18 -13.80 -15.28 12.36
N GLY A 19 -13.45 -15.31 13.65
CA GLY A 19 -13.44 -16.53 14.46
C GLY A 19 -12.12 -17.32 14.45
N ASN A 20 -11.08 -16.86 13.73
CA ASN A 20 -9.75 -17.45 13.86
C ASN A 20 -9.12 -17.10 15.22
N THR A 21 -8.84 -18.10 16.04
CA THR A 21 -8.24 -17.92 17.38
C THR A 21 -6.72 -18.05 17.40
N SER A 22 -6.12 -18.38 16.25
CA SER A 22 -4.67 -18.52 16.12
C SER A 22 -3.98 -17.20 16.48
N PRO A 23 -2.86 -17.23 17.22
CA PRO A 23 -2.09 -16.03 17.45
C PRO A 23 -1.63 -15.46 16.10
N PRO A 24 -1.77 -14.15 15.88
CA PRO A 24 -1.32 -13.56 14.62
C PRO A 24 0.19 -13.76 14.47
N PRO A 25 0.68 -14.07 13.26
CA PRO A 25 2.11 -14.14 13.01
C PRO A 25 2.78 -12.82 13.41
N ARG A 26 3.90 -12.91 14.13
CA ARG A 26 4.69 -11.75 14.53
C ARG A 26 5.60 -11.37 13.38
N HIS A 27 5.40 -10.18 12.85
CA HIS A 27 6.24 -9.58 11.83
C HIS A 27 6.92 -8.35 12.44
N THR A 28 8.23 -8.22 12.25
CA THR A 28 8.91 -6.95 12.50
C THR A 28 8.43 -5.98 11.43
N LEU A 29 7.73 -4.92 11.83
CA LEU A 29 7.32 -3.87 10.91
C LEU A 29 8.51 -2.95 10.60
N PRO A 30 8.67 -2.51 9.34
CA PRO A 30 9.64 -1.47 8.99
C PRO A 30 9.48 -0.22 9.87
N GLY A 31 10.60 0.42 10.27
CA GLY A 31 10.57 1.54 11.21
C GLY A 31 9.81 2.77 10.69
N ASP A 32 9.90 3.03 9.40
CA ASP A 32 9.16 4.07 8.68
C ASP A 32 7.63 3.88 8.75
N LEU A 33 7.16 2.63 8.79
CA LEU A 33 5.74 2.32 9.01
C LEU A 33 5.28 2.70 10.44
N LEU A 34 6.17 2.56 11.42
CA LEU A 34 5.88 2.94 12.82
C LEU A 34 5.91 4.46 13.02
N ASP A 35 6.73 5.16 12.25
CA ASP A 35 6.85 6.62 12.28
C ASP A 35 5.73 7.33 11.49
N ALA A 36 5.08 6.62 10.55
CA ALA A 36 4.03 7.18 9.71
C ALA A 36 2.80 7.60 10.55
N LYS A 37 2.24 8.78 10.26
CA LYS A 37 1.06 9.28 10.99
C LYS A 37 -0.19 8.46 10.68
N THR A 38 -0.27 7.94 9.46
CA THR A 38 -1.34 7.04 9.01
C THR A 38 -0.75 5.98 8.10
N ALA A 39 -1.28 4.76 8.14
CA ALA A 39 -0.93 3.70 7.20
C ALA A 39 -2.17 2.87 6.86
N ALA A 40 -2.16 2.26 5.67
CA ALA A 40 -3.14 1.24 5.29
C ALA A 40 -2.46 -0.12 5.10
N ILE A 41 -3.20 -1.17 5.44
CA ILE A 41 -2.90 -2.55 5.06
C ILE A 41 -3.87 -2.96 3.97
N HIS A 42 -3.34 -3.45 2.86
CA HIS A 42 -4.13 -4.01 1.79
C HIS A 42 -3.78 -5.48 1.61
N PHE A 43 -4.79 -6.35 1.67
CA PHE A 43 -4.65 -7.73 1.25
C PHE A 43 -5.18 -7.88 -0.16
N ASP A 44 -4.33 -8.35 -1.05
CA ASP A 44 -4.65 -8.64 -2.43
C ASP A 44 -4.32 -10.11 -2.71
N PRO A 45 -5.24 -10.91 -3.28
CA PRO A 45 -5.00 -12.33 -3.51
C PRO A 45 -3.81 -12.63 -4.42
N GLU A 46 -3.44 -11.72 -5.33
CA GLU A 46 -2.34 -11.91 -6.29
C GLU A 46 -1.00 -11.41 -5.72
N THR A 47 -1.03 -10.29 -4.99
CA THR A 47 0.17 -9.57 -4.53
C THR A 47 0.45 -9.70 -3.03
N GLY A 48 -0.45 -10.30 -2.26
CA GLY A 48 -0.31 -10.53 -0.84
C GLY A 48 -0.62 -9.29 0.01
N ILE A 49 0.06 -9.15 1.15
CA ILE A 49 -0.12 -8.03 2.08
C ILE A 49 0.79 -6.87 1.67
N SER A 50 0.20 -5.69 1.45
CA SER A 50 0.92 -4.45 1.18
C SER A 50 0.66 -3.40 2.27
N PHE A 51 1.68 -2.60 2.57
CA PHE A 51 1.60 -1.48 3.50
C PHE A 51 1.74 -0.16 2.74
N TYR A 52 0.83 0.78 2.97
CA TYR A 52 0.84 2.07 2.29
C TYR A 52 0.91 3.22 3.31
N LEU A 53 2.02 3.95 3.29
CA LEU A 53 2.28 5.06 4.22
C LEU A 53 1.45 6.29 3.84
N GLU A 54 1.01 7.08 4.82
CA GLU A 54 0.21 8.30 4.61
C GLU A 54 -1.11 8.07 3.84
N PHE A 55 -1.65 6.85 3.84
CA PHE A 55 -2.88 6.51 3.11
C PHE A 55 -4.08 7.34 3.58
N GLY A 56 -4.20 7.58 4.89
CA GLY A 56 -5.27 8.41 5.45
C GLY A 56 -5.21 9.87 4.99
N LEU A 57 -4.01 10.38 4.73
CA LEU A 57 -3.82 11.71 4.15
C LEU A 57 -4.40 11.78 2.73
N LEU A 58 -4.23 10.72 1.94
CA LEU A 58 -4.82 10.64 0.60
C LEU A 58 -6.33 10.40 0.65
N GLN A 59 -6.84 9.65 1.62
CA GLN A 59 -8.29 9.54 1.82
C GLN A 59 -8.92 10.92 2.08
N GLU A 60 -8.30 11.74 2.93
CA GLU A 60 -8.74 13.12 3.16
C GLU A 60 -8.72 13.96 1.87
N LEU A 61 -7.68 13.79 1.05
CA LEU A 61 -7.57 14.46 -0.25
C LEU A 61 -8.70 14.08 -1.22
N PHE A 62 -9.03 12.80 -1.34
CA PHE A 62 -10.10 12.36 -2.24
C PHE A 62 -11.49 12.67 -1.67
N ALA A 63 -11.63 12.83 -0.35
CA ALA A 63 -12.84 13.39 0.26
C ALA A 63 -12.96 14.91 0.03
N ASN A 64 -11.85 15.65 0.01
CA ASN A 64 -11.82 17.10 -0.22
C ASN A 64 -10.77 17.50 -1.30
N PRO A 65 -11.18 17.58 -2.59
CA PRO A 65 -10.28 17.86 -3.72
C PRO A 65 -9.57 19.22 -3.68
N THR A 66 -9.96 20.14 -2.80
CA THR A 66 -9.27 21.44 -2.66
C THR A 66 -7.88 21.29 -2.03
N LEU A 67 -7.66 20.21 -1.27
CA LEU A 67 -6.41 19.94 -0.57
C LEU A 67 -5.21 19.68 -1.51
N ILE A 68 -5.44 19.35 -2.78
CA ILE A 68 -4.38 19.16 -3.78
C ILE A 68 -3.51 20.41 -4.00
N ASN A 69 -4.04 21.59 -3.63
CA ASN A 69 -3.30 22.84 -3.70
C ASN A 69 -2.18 22.92 -2.65
N ARG A 70 -2.28 22.15 -1.56
CA ARG A 70 -1.27 22.08 -0.50
C ARG A 70 -0.14 21.15 -0.92
N ARG A 71 1.11 21.59 -0.72
CA ARG A 71 2.33 20.87 -1.15
C ARG A 71 2.36 19.42 -0.64
N ARG A 72 2.12 19.19 0.66
CA ARG A 72 2.16 17.85 1.28
C ARG A 72 1.29 16.83 0.54
N TYR A 73 0.01 17.12 0.32
CA TYR A 73 -0.91 16.22 -0.37
C TYR A 73 -0.49 15.95 -1.82
N ARG A 74 -0.01 16.98 -2.52
CA ARG A 74 0.45 16.85 -3.91
C ARG A 74 1.68 15.96 -4.02
N GLU A 75 2.64 16.13 -3.12
CA GLU A 75 3.87 15.34 -3.08
C GLU A 75 3.57 13.89 -2.71
N THR A 76 2.77 13.65 -1.66
CA THR A 76 2.34 12.29 -1.29
C THR A 76 1.62 11.58 -2.44
N LEU A 77 0.68 12.25 -3.11
CA LEU A 77 -0.02 11.65 -4.26
C LEU A 77 0.93 11.40 -5.44
N THR A 78 1.88 12.30 -5.69
CA THR A 78 2.90 12.11 -6.73
C THR A 78 3.78 10.90 -6.41
N SER A 79 4.18 10.74 -5.15
CA SER A 79 4.94 9.58 -4.68
C SER A 79 4.13 8.30 -4.87
N TYR A 80 2.85 8.29 -4.51
CA TYR A 80 1.98 7.12 -4.75
C TYR A 80 1.87 6.77 -6.23
N LEU A 81 1.73 7.78 -7.09
CA LEU A 81 1.58 7.55 -8.52
C LEU A 81 2.89 7.06 -9.17
N ARG A 82 4.04 7.55 -8.73
CA ARG A 82 5.36 7.20 -9.32
C ARG A 82 6.10 6.07 -8.61
N GLY A 83 5.71 5.73 -7.38
CA GLY A 83 6.38 4.72 -6.58
C GLY A 83 6.26 3.34 -7.19
N ASP A 84 7.40 2.69 -7.38
CA ASP A 84 7.53 1.32 -7.87
C ASP A 84 7.32 0.30 -6.73
N ASP A 85 6.50 0.60 -5.74
CA ASP A 85 6.15 -0.26 -4.63
C ASP A 85 4.64 -0.17 -4.34
N ILE A 86 4.00 0.90 -4.84
CA ILE A 86 2.57 1.14 -4.72
C ILE A 86 1.83 0.49 -5.89
N SER A 87 1.04 -0.54 -5.58
CA SER A 87 0.16 -1.21 -6.54
C SER A 87 -0.93 -0.29 -7.10
N PRO A 88 -1.35 -0.47 -8.37
CA PRO A 88 -2.56 0.17 -8.92
C PRO A 88 -3.80 0.00 -8.03
N ALA A 89 -3.90 -1.12 -7.31
CA ALA A 89 -5.01 -1.39 -6.40
C ALA A 89 -5.11 -0.37 -5.27
N ALA A 90 -3.98 0.11 -4.73
CA ALA A 90 -3.95 1.15 -3.70
C ALA A 90 -4.63 2.44 -4.17
N ILE A 91 -4.33 2.83 -5.41
CA ILE A 91 -4.88 4.04 -6.02
C ILE A 91 -6.37 3.83 -6.33
N LYS A 92 -6.77 2.65 -6.81
CA LYS A 92 -8.19 2.31 -7.01
C LYS A 92 -8.98 2.44 -5.70
N LEU A 93 -8.50 1.85 -4.60
CA LEU A 93 -9.13 1.96 -3.28
C LEU A 93 -9.34 3.42 -2.81
N LEU A 94 -8.40 4.31 -3.10
CA LEU A 94 -8.52 5.72 -2.74
C LEU A 94 -9.58 6.47 -3.58
N THR A 95 -9.81 6.01 -4.80
CA THR A 95 -10.61 6.74 -5.80
C THR A 95 -12.03 6.19 -5.97
N GLU A 96 -12.23 4.89 -5.74
CA GLU A 96 -13.52 4.20 -5.85
C GLU A 96 -14.64 4.83 -5.01
N PRO A 97 -14.41 5.30 -3.77
CA PRO A 97 -15.47 5.92 -2.98
C PRO A 97 -15.99 7.24 -3.58
N ALA A 98 -15.17 7.95 -4.36
CA ALA A 98 -15.52 9.26 -4.91
C ALA A 98 -14.82 9.51 -6.27
N PRO A 99 -15.24 8.84 -7.36
CA PRO A 99 -14.56 8.89 -8.65
C PRO A 99 -14.58 10.29 -9.30
N ASP A 100 -15.63 11.09 -9.06
CA ASP A 100 -15.69 12.47 -9.56
C ASP A 100 -14.66 13.37 -8.88
N ASN A 101 -14.51 13.24 -7.55
CA ASN A 101 -13.47 13.91 -6.79
C ASN A 101 -12.08 13.49 -7.26
N ALA A 102 -11.87 12.19 -7.53
CA ALA A 102 -10.63 11.70 -8.12
C ALA A 102 -10.34 12.35 -9.47
N GLY A 103 -11.37 12.54 -10.31
CA GLY A 103 -11.26 13.32 -11.55
C GLY A 103 -10.72 14.73 -11.34
N VAL A 104 -11.26 15.46 -10.37
CA VAL A 104 -10.80 16.82 -10.01
C VAL A 104 -9.36 16.81 -9.50
N VAL A 105 -9.03 15.89 -8.58
CA VAL A 105 -7.70 15.77 -7.98
C VAL A 105 -6.64 15.49 -9.05
N PHE A 106 -6.84 14.46 -9.87
CA PHE A 106 -5.90 14.10 -10.92
C PHE A 106 -5.88 15.10 -12.08
N GLY A 107 -7.01 15.73 -12.42
CA GLY A 107 -7.06 16.80 -13.39
C GLY A 107 -6.18 17.99 -12.97
N LYS A 108 -6.23 18.38 -11.69
CA LYS A 108 -5.34 19.40 -11.13
C LYS A 108 -3.89 18.95 -11.07
N LEU A 109 -3.61 17.74 -10.58
CA LEU A 109 -2.26 17.20 -10.48
C LEU A 109 -1.56 17.14 -11.84
N LEU A 110 -2.27 16.65 -12.87
CA LEU A 110 -1.76 16.45 -14.23
C LEU A 110 -1.87 17.70 -15.11
N LYS A 111 -2.45 18.79 -14.60
CA LYS A 111 -2.79 20.01 -15.35
C LYS A 111 -3.65 19.74 -16.60
N LYS A 112 -4.62 18.82 -16.49
CA LYS A 112 -5.54 18.41 -17.56
C LYS A 112 -6.98 18.77 -17.21
N LYS A 113 -7.55 19.75 -17.91
CA LYS A 113 -8.91 20.29 -17.65
C LYS A 113 -10.04 19.27 -17.86
N ASN A 114 -9.87 18.32 -18.78
CA ASN A 114 -10.92 17.34 -19.15
C ASN A 114 -10.64 15.94 -18.58
N PHE A 115 -9.78 15.84 -17.56
CA PHE A 115 -9.52 14.56 -16.92
C PHE A 115 -10.75 14.13 -16.10
N SER A 116 -11.10 12.85 -16.22
CA SER A 116 -12.11 12.19 -15.40
C SER A 116 -11.63 10.80 -15.04
N TRP A 117 -11.84 10.40 -13.79
CA TRP A 117 -11.37 9.10 -13.32
C TRP A 117 -12.01 7.92 -14.06
N PRO A 118 -13.35 7.88 -14.29
CA PRO A 118 -13.97 6.74 -14.97
C PRO A 118 -13.49 6.53 -16.41
N LYS A 119 -13.08 7.59 -17.12
CA LYS A 119 -12.64 7.49 -18.53
C LYS A 119 -11.14 7.34 -18.69
N HIS A 120 -10.36 7.94 -17.79
CA HIS A 120 -8.92 8.10 -17.97
C HIS A 120 -8.08 7.42 -16.88
N GLY A 121 -8.70 6.99 -15.78
CA GLY A 121 -8.03 6.40 -14.62
C GLY A 121 -7.24 5.16 -14.99
N GLU A 122 -7.82 4.23 -15.75
CA GLU A 122 -7.12 3.02 -16.17
C GLU A 122 -5.89 3.34 -17.03
N SER A 123 -6.03 4.21 -18.05
CA SER A 123 -4.91 4.60 -18.90
C SER A 123 -3.82 5.34 -18.11
N LEU A 124 -4.19 6.11 -17.08
CA LEU A 124 -3.25 6.74 -16.18
C LEU A 124 -2.46 5.68 -15.39
N LEU A 125 -3.14 4.69 -14.82
CA LEU A 125 -2.52 3.60 -14.08
C LEU A 125 -1.60 2.78 -14.99
N ARG A 126 -2.04 2.38 -16.18
CA ARG A 126 -1.18 1.65 -17.14
C ARG A 126 0.08 2.43 -17.51
N ARG A 127 0.00 3.76 -17.62
CA ARG A 127 1.16 4.59 -17.90
C ARG A 127 2.17 4.65 -16.74
N TYR A 128 1.69 4.85 -15.52
CA TYR A 128 2.56 5.07 -14.36
C TYR A 128 2.93 3.78 -13.60
N LYS A 129 2.18 2.71 -13.83
CA LYS A 129 2.31 1.41 -13.17
C LYS A 129 2.47 0.29 -14.19
N ALA A 130 3.11 0.59 -15.34
CA ALA A 130 3.21 -0.30 -16.49
C ALA A 130 3.62 -1.72 -16.14
N ARG A 131 4.63 -1.89 -15.27
CA ARG A 131 5.09 -3.20 -14.78
C ARG A 131 3.99 -4.10 -14.21
N TYR A 132 2.95 -3.53 -13.59
CA TYR A 132 1.84 -4.30 -13.01
C TYR A 132 0.84 -4.80 -14.06
N PHE A 133 0.92 -4.28 -15.28
CA PHE A 133 0.05 -4.63 -16.41
C PHE A 133 0.80 -5.40 -17.50
N ASP A 134 2.10 -5.13 -17.67
CA ASP A 134 2.91 -5.65 -18.78
C ASP A 134 3.68 -6.93 -18.39
N GLU A 135 3.94 -7.14 -17.10
CA GLU A 135 4.67 -8.30 -16.60
C GLU A 135 3.76 -9.22 -15.76
N PRO A 136 3.95 -10.56 -15.81
CA PRO A 136 3.29 -11.45 -14.88
C PRO A 136 3.66 -11.06 -13.45
N GLN A 137 2.66 -10.81 -12.62
CA GLN A 137 2.92 -10.54 -11.20
C GLN A 137 3.45 -11.81 -10.55
N LEU A 138 4.72 -11.76 -10.12
CA LEU A 138 5.32 -12.87 -9.40
C LEU A 138 4.78 -12.88 -7.96
N PRO A 139 4.57 -14.08 -7.37
CA PRO A 139 4.22 -14.18 -5.97
C PRO A 139 5.22 -13.42 -5.12
N THR A 140 4.73 -12.51 -4.27
CA THR A 140 5.56 -11.84 -3.25
C THR A 140 6.04 -12.80 -2.17
N THR A 141 5.44 -14.00 -2.09
CA THR A 141 5.88 -15.10 -1.25
C THR A 141 6.32 -16.27 -2.13
N VAL A 142 7.62 -16.59 -2.12
CA VAL A 142 8.18 -17.74 -2.83
C VAL A 142 8.43 -18.86 -1.84
N PRO A 143 7.81 -20.05 -2.00
CA PRO A 143 8.14 -21.19 -1.16
C PRO A 143 9.59 -21.62 -1.44
N VAL A 144 10.44 -21.54 -0.42
CA VAL A 144 11.83 -22.01 -0.52
C VAL A 144 11.94 -23.47 -0.07
N SER A 145 12.76 -24.25 -0.76
CA SER A 145 13.09 -25.62 -0.35
C SER A 145 13.93 -25.60 0.94
N GLY A 146 13.96 -26.71 1.67
CA GLY A 146 14.79 -26.84 2.88
C GLY A 146 16.28 -26.53 2.63
N MET A 147 16.78 -26.85 1.44
CA MET A 147 18.15 -26.55 1.01
C MET A 147 18.43 -25.04 0.89
N MET A 148 17.43 -24.24 0.52
CA MET A 148 17.53 -22.77 0.45
C MET A 148 17.17 -22.08 1.77
N ALA A 149 16.45 -22.76 2.67
CA ALA A 149 16.06 -22.20 3.97
C ALA A 149 17.26 -22.04 4.92
N GLU A 150 18.22 -22.97 4.91
CA GLU A 150 19.39 -22.93 5.80
C GLU A 150 20.28 -21.69 5.56
N PRO A 151 20.68 -21.37 4.30
CA PRO A 151 21.47 -20.16 4.03
C PRO A 151 20.74 -18.86 4.36
N LEU A 152 19.43 -18.77 4.09
CA LEU A 152 18.62 -17.61 4.43
C LEU A 152 18.55 -17.36 5.94
N ARG A 153 18.42 -18.43 6.75
CA ARG A 153 18.45 -18.33 8.22
C ARG A 153 19.79 -17.84 8.74
N ASN A 154 20.90 -18.27 8.12
CA ASN A 154 22.24 -17.85 8.52
C ASN A 154 22.51 -16.39 8.15
N ALA A 155 22.11 -15.96 6.95
CA ALA A 155 22.23 -14.55 6.52
C ALA A 155 21.49 -13.59 7.46
N LEU A 156 20.26 -13.94 7.88
CA LEU A 156 19.48 -13.15 8.84
C LEU A 156 20.11 -13.05 10.24
N ARG A 157 20.91 -14.04 10.64
CA ARG A 157 21.64 -14.05 11.92
C ARG A 157 22.94 -13.25 11.86
N GLU A 158 23.54 -13.11 10.69
CA GLU A 158 24.77 -12.32 10.50
C GLU A 158 24.48 -10.82 10.46
N GLU A 159 23.30 -10.39 9.99
CA GLU A 159 22.87 -8.97 9.98
C GLU A 159 22.42 -8.45 11.35
N LEU A 160 22.11 -9.34 12.30
CA LEU A 160 21.74 -9.00 13.67
C LEU A 160 22.82 -9.55 14.61
N PRO A 161 23.84 -8.76 15.00
CA PRO A 161 24.72 -9.19 16.07
C PRO A 161 23.85 -9.39 17.33
N GLU A 162 23.90 -10.60 17.89
CA GLU A 162 23.25 -10.94 19.16
C GLU A 162 23.58 -9.89 20.24
N PRO A 163 22.61 -9.55 21.13
CA PRO A 163 22.80 -8.57 22.20
C PRO A 163 23.82 -9.00 23.27
#